data_AF-A0A5C4Y5I8-F1
#
_entry.id   AF-A0A5C4Y5I8-F1
#
_cell.length_a   1.000
_cell.length_b   1.000
_cell.length_c   1.000
_cell.angle_alpha   90.00
_cell.angle_beta   90.00
_cell.angle_gamma   90.00
#
_symmetry.space_group_name_H-M   'P 1'
#
loop_
_entity.id
_entity.type
_entity.pdbx_description
1 polymer ?
#
loop_
_entity_poly.entity_id
_entity_poly.type
_entity_poly.pdbx_seq_one_letter_code
_entity_poly.pdbx_strand_id
1 'polypeptide(L)'
;MARPDILSRNPFEDAFARLGSAPLTLAVLDLDHFKTLNDSLGHTEGDRVLRAVERLLSGSLPSGSIIGRIGGDEYAVILPESAAETALILFDEVIRHFHIHRDPHWPRSLGLSVGLASRPAHASEYAELYRAADEALLRAKREGRGRACIFVESKMVLKSNYYPKSQLERLSKLSGALGRTEASLLREALDDLVERYREEL
;
A
#
# COMPACT_ATOMS: atom_id res chain seq x y z
N MET A 1 2.97 -24.33 17.05
CA MET A 1 2.89 -22.86 17.20
C MET A 1 1.43 -22.46 17.18
N ALA A 2 0.97 -21.66 18.15
CA ALA A 2 -0.39 -21.13 18.16
C ALA A 2 -0.58 -20.22 16.93
N ARG A 3 -1.72 -20.34 16.25
CA ARG A 3 -2.07 -19.42 15.14
C ARG A 3 -2.20 -18.01 15.73
N PRO A 4 -1.67 -16.96 15.06
CA PRO A 4 -1.96 -15.60 15.49
C PRO A 4 -3.48 -15.38 15.46
N ASP A 5 -4.05 -15.00 16.60
CA ASP A 5 -5.46 -14.61 16.69
C ASP A 5 -5.68 -13.39 15.80
N ILE A 6 -6.71 -13.44 14.95
CA ILE A 6 -7.07 -12.32 14.09
C ILE A 6 -7.87 -11.33 14.91
N LEU A 7 -7.26 -10.19 15.19
CA LEU A 7 -7.81 -9.16 16.04
C LEU A 7 -8.89 -8.36 15.31
N SER A 8 -9.87 -7.84 16.04
CA SER A 8 -10.70 -6.75 15.53
C SER A 8 -9.93 -5.43 15.57
N ARG A 9 -10.49 -4.36 14.99
CA ARG A 9 -9.85 -3.04 14.88
C ARG A 9 -9.27 -2.52 16.21
N ASN A 10 -10.07 -2.41 17.26
CA ASN A 10 -9.59 -1.79 18.51
C ASN A 10 -8.44 -2.58 19.16
N PRO A 11 -8.53 -3.93 19.35
CA PRO A 11 -7.39 -4.70 19.86
C PRO A 11 -6.14 -4.65 18.98
N PHE A 12 -6.30 -4.51 17.67
CA PHE A 12 -5.18 -4.33 16.73
C PHE A 12 -4.49 -2.97 16.94
N GLU A 13 -5.26 -1.89 17.08
CA GLU A 13 -4.73 -0.55 17.39
C GLU A 13 -4.05 -0.51 18.77
N ASP A 14 -4.62 -1.18 19.78
CA ASP A 14 -3.98 -1.34 21.09
C ASP A 14 -2.67 -2.12 20.98
N ALA A 15 -2.61 -3.12 20.10
CA ALA A 15 -1.40 -3.90 19.88
C ALA A 15 -0.29 -3.06 19.21
N PHE A 16 -0.66 -2.20 18.26
CA PHE A 16 0.26 -1.21 17.71
C PHE A 16 0.83 -0.29 18.79
N ALA A 17 -0.04 0.25 19.66
CA ALA A 17 0.38 1.16 20.73
C ALA A 17 1.38 0.52 21.71
N ARG A 18 1.21 -0.78 22.02
CA ARG A 18 2.13 -1.53 22.89
C ARG A 18 3.53 -1.70 22.32
N LEU A 19 3.73 -1.57 21.01
CA LEU A 19 5.05 -1.63 20.38
C LEU A 19 5.86 -0.33 20.57
N GLY A 20 5.28 0.70 21.21
CA GLY A 20 5.96 1.96 21.49
C GLY A 20 6.47 2.61 20.22
N SER A 21 7.75 2.97 20.18
CA SER A 21 8.43 3.59 19.04
C SER A 21 9.31 2.62 18.22
N ALA A 22 9.18 1.31 18.44
CA ALA A 22 10.00 0.31 17.74
C ALA A 22 9.77 0.36 16.21
N PRO A 23 10.81 0.13 15.37
CA PRO A 23 10.63 0.02 13.92
C PRO A 23 9.66 -1.11 13.58
N LEU A 24 8.81 -0.88 12.58
CA LEU A 24 7.85 -1.86 12.07
C LEU A 24 7.42 -1.51 10.66
N THR A 25 6.78 -2.47 9.99
CA THR A 25 5.99 -2.22 8.79
C THR A 25 4.53 -2.57 9.04
N LEU A 26 3.64 -1.64 8.68
CA LEU A 26 2.21 -1.84 8.60
C LEU A 26 1.83 -2.19 7.16
N ALA A 27 1.10 -3.27 6.99
CA ALA A 27 0.46 -3.64 5.74
C ALA A 27 -1.05 -3.51 5.86
N VAL A 28 -1.69 -2.92 4.86
CA VAL A 28 -3.15 -2.90 4.70
C VAL A 28 -3.49 -3.68 3.45
N LEU A 29 -4.42 -4.62 3.57
CA LEU A 29 -4.78 -5.60 2.56
C LEU A 29 -6.27 -5.53 2.26
N ASP A 30 -6.63 -5.80 1.00
CA ASP A 30 -8.01 -5.88 0.55
C ASP A 30 -8.17 -6.98 -0.50
N LEU A 31 -9.31 -7.68 -0.45
CA LEU A 31 -9.67 -8.68 -1.43
C LEU A 31 -10.22 -8.03 -2.70
N ASP A 32 -9.46 -8.16 -3.78
CA ASP A 32 -9.84 -7.63 -5.08
C ASP A 32 -11.10 -8.32 -5.62
N HIS A 33 -12.09 -7.51 -6.03
CA HIS A 33 -13.35 -7.99 -6.59
C HIS A 33 -14.17 -8.91 -5.66
N PHE A 34 -14.00 -8.80 -4.34
CA PHE A 34 -14.74 -9.61 -3.36
C PHE A 34 -16.26 -9.40 -3.43
N LYS A 35 -16.71 -8.16 -3.58
CA LYS A 35 -18.14 -7.86 -3.78
C LYS A 35 -18.71 -8.59 -4.99
N THR A 36 -17.99 -8.59 -6.12
CA THR A 36 -18.41 -9.30 -7.34
C THR A 36 -18.52 -10.81 -7.10
N LEU A 37 -17.61 -11.39 -6.31
CA LEU A 37 -17.71 -12.78 -5.90
C LEU A 37 -18.97 -13.04 -5.08
N ASN A 38 -19.25 -12.22 -4.07
CA ASN A 38 -20.46 -12.35 -3.25
C ASN A 38 -21.74 -12.21 -4.09
N ASP A 39 -21.78 -11.24 -4.99
CA ASP A 39 -22.93 -11.02 -5.86
C ASP A 39 -23.15 -12.20 -6.82
N SER A 40 -22.09 -12.94 -7.19
CA SER A 40 -22.14 -14.06 -8.14
C SER A 40 -22.32 -15.44 -7.50
N LEU A 41 -21.68 -15.69 -6.35
CA LEU A 41 -21.60 -17.00 -5.70
C LEU A 41 -22.26 -17.03 -4.31
N GLY A 42 -22.72 -15.89 -3.82
CA GLY A 42 -23.36 -15.73 -2.51
C GLY A 42 -22.37 -15.57 -1.36
N HIS A 43 -22.89 -15.04 -0.25
CA HIS A 43 -22.11 -14.74 0.96
C HIS A 43 -21.46 -15.97 1.60
N THR A 44 -22.05 -17.16 1.47
CA THR A 44 -21.45 -18.41 1.98
C THR A 44 -20.09 -18.69 1.35
N GLU A 45 -19.93 -18.41 0.05
CA GLU A 45 -18.64 -18.53 -0.63
C GLU A 45 -17.71 -17.36 -0.27
N GLY A 46 -18.25 -16.15 -0.06
CA GLY A 46 -17.51 -15.05 0.53
C GLY A 46 -16.84 -15.41 1.86
N ASP A 47 -17.59 -16.03 2.77
CA ASP A 47 -17.08 -16.48 4.06
C ASP A 47 -15.96 -17.54 3.92
N ARG A 48 -16.05 -18.40 2.90
CA ARG A 48 -15.01 -19.39 2.60
C ARG A 48 -13.72 -18.72 2.11
N VAL A 49 -13.83 -17.70 1.28
CA VAL A 49 -12.69 -16.89 0.82
C VAL A 49 -12.03 -16.19 2.00
N LEU A 50 -12.81 -15.51 2.85
CA LEU A 50 -12.30 -14.83 4.04
C LEU A 50 -11.53 -15.79 4.94
N ARG A 51 -12.11 -16.95 5.26
CA ARG A 51 -11.41 -17.98 6.06
C ARG A 51 -10.15 -18.52 5.37
N ALA A 52 -10.10 -18.55 4.05
CA ALA A 52 -8.91 -18.96 3.31
C ALA A 52 -7.79 -17.92 3.39
N VAL A 53 -8.12 -16.63 3.29
CA VAL A 53 -7.18 -15.52 3.50
C VAL A 53 -6.66 -15.53 4.94
N GLU A 54 -7.53 -15.73 5.91
CA GLU A 54 -7.15 -15.82 7.33
C GLU A 54 -6.14 -16.94 7.56
N ARG A 55 -6.39 -18.14 7.00
CA ARG A 55 -5.43 -19.26 7.06
C ARG A 55 -4.13 -18.97 6.33
N LEU A 56 -4.20 -18.32 5.17
CA LEU A 56 -3.03 -17.92 4.39
C LEU A 56 -2.14 -16.97 5.21
N LEU A 57 -2.70 -15.90 5.75
CA LEU A 57 -1.94 -14.93 6.54
C LEU A 57 -1.36 -15.57 7.80
N SER A 58 -2.13 -16.36 8.55
CA SER A 58 -1.63 -17.05 9.74
C SER A 58 -0.53 -18.09 9.42
N GLY A 59 -0.49 -18.64 8.20
CA GLY A 59 0.48 -19.65 7.79
C GLY A 59 1.72 -19.10 7.11
N SER A 60 1.63 -17.92 6.47
CA SER A 60 2.72 -17.34 5.69
C SER A 60 3.52 -16.27 6.45
N LEU A 61 2.94 -15.66 7.49
CA LEU A 61 3.59 -14.56 8.19
C LEU A 61 4.56 -15.05 9.29
N PRO A 62 5.68 -14.33 9.53
CA PRO A 62 6.62 -14.65 10.60
C PRO A 62 5.98 -14.68 11.99
N SER A 63 6.60 -15.43 12.90
CA SER A 63 6.22 -15.40 14.32
C SER A 63 6.38 -14.00 14.91
N GLY A 64 5.39 -13.54 15.68
CA GLY A 64 5.35 -12.19 16.22
C GLY A 64 4.62 -11.17 15.34
N SER A 65 4.21 -11.56 14.12
CA SER A 65 3.30 -10.74 13.30
C SER A 65 1.94 -10.62 13.99
N ILE A 66 1.34 -9.44 13.91
CA ILE A 66 0.01 -9.16 14.47
C ILE A 66 -0.94 -8.96 13.30
N ILE A 67 -2.06 -9.69 13.29
CA ILE A 67 -3.03 -9.66 12.20
C ILE A 67 -4.34 -9.08 12.74
N GLY A 68 -4.91 -8.11 12.04
CA GLY A 68 -6.22 -7.53 12.33
C GLY A 68 -7.15 -7.66 11.11
N ARG A 69 -8.41 -7.95 11.35
CA ARG A 69 -9.49 -7.80 10.37
C ARG A 69 -10.22 -6.50 10.69
N ILE A 70 -10.01 -5.52 9.84
CA ILE A 70 -10.32 -4.12 10.09
C ILE A 70 -11.69 -3.73 9.53
N GLY A 71 -12.09 -4.41 8.46
CA GLY A 71 -13.38 -4.27 7.79
C GLY A 71 -13.89 -5.61 7.26
N GLY A 72 -14.92 -5.56 6.41
CA GLY A 72 -15.54 -6.76 5.85
C GLY A 72 -14.53 -7.66 5.15
N ASP A 73 -13.79 -7.11 4.20
CA ASP A 73 -12.76 -7.75 3.37
C ASP A 73 -11.38 -7.10 3.48
N GLU A 74 -11.23 -6.21 4.45
CA GLU A 74 -10.01 -5.44 4.73
C GLU A 74 -9.28 -6.01 5.95
N TYR A 75 -7.98 -6.24 5.78
CA TYR A 75 -7.08 -6.73 6.81
C TYR A 75 -5.93 -5.75 7.01
N ALA A 76 -5.35 -5.74 8.21
CA ALA A 76 -4.09 -5.07 8.49
C ALA A 76 -3.12 -6.01 9.19
N VAL A 77 -1.84 -5.85 8.92
CA VAL A 77 -0.77 -6.66 9.51
C VAL A 77 0.34 -5.76 10.00
N ILE A 78 0.79 -5.98 11.24
CA ILE A 78 2.00 -5.36 11.78
C ILE A 78 3.12 -6.39 11.74
N LEU A 79 4.22 -6.01 11.10
CA LEU A 79 5.48 -6.74 11.07
C LEU A 79 6.51 -5.98 11.91
N PRO A 80 6.70 -6.34 13.19
CA PRO A 80 7.72 -5.74 14.03
C PRO A 80 9.11 -5.93 13.43
N GLU A 81 9.99 -4.94 13.64
CA GLU A 81 11.41 -4.98 13.24
C GLU A 81 11.66 -5.29 11.75
N SER A 82 10.66 -5.02 10.91
CA SER A 82 10.70 -5.31 9.47
C SER A 82 10.69 -4.02 8.66
N ALA A 83 11.60 -3.92 7.68
CA ALA A 83 11.61 -2.85 6.68
C ALA A 83 10.55 -3.08 5.59
N ALA A 84 10.18 -2.00 4.87
CA ALA A 84 9.15 -2.02 3.84
C ALA A 84 9.49 -3.02 2.70
N GLU A 85 10.75 -3.09 2.33
CA GLU A 85 11.27 -3.92 1.25
C GLU A 85 11.17 -5.41 1.61
N THR A 86 11.48 -5.76 2.86
CA THR A 86 11.31 -7.13 3.36
C THR A 86 9.84 -7.51 3.38
N ALA A 87 8.97 -6.60 3.85
CA ALA A 87 7.53 -6.80 3.83
C ALA A 87 6.98 -6.94 2.39
N LEU A 88 7.53 -6.19 1.44
CA LEU A 88 7.14 -6.27 0.03
C LEU A 88 7.39 -7.67 -0.53
N ILE A 89 8.59 -8.21 -0.33
CA ILE A 89 8.94 -9.57 -0.78
C ILE A 89 8.02 -10.61 -0.14
N LEU A 90 7.77 -10.48 1.17
CA LEU A 90 6.87 -11.38 1.91
C LEU A 90 5.44 -11.33 1.35
N PHE A 91 4.89 -10.14 1.11
CA PHE A 91 3.53 -10.02 0.61
C PHE A 91 3.39 -10.40 -0.86
N ASP A 92 4.42 -10.19 -1.69
CA ASP A 92 4.44 -10.74 -3.05
C ASP A 92 4.37 -12.27 -3.05
N GLU A 93 5.03 -12.92 -2.08
CA GLU A 93 4.91 -14.37 -1.88
C GLU A 93 3.51 -14.78 -1.40
N VAL A 94 2.93 -14.05 -0.43
CA VAL A 94 1.55 -14.28 0.04
C VAL A 94 0.55 -14.19 -1.12
N ILE A 95 0.65 -13.14 -1.94
CA ILE A 95 -0.23 -12.91 -3.09
C ILE A 95 -0.05 -14.02 -4.12
N ARG A 96 1.19 -14.42 -4.42
CA ARG A 96 1.48 -15.54 -5.32
C ARG A 96 0.89 -16.84 -4.77
N HIS A 97 1.04 -17.11 -3.48
CA HIS A 97 0.53 -18.30 -2.83
C HIS A 97 -1.00 -18.36 -2.87
N PHE A 98 -1.68 -17.22 -2.65
CA PHE A 98 -3.13 -17.09 -2.83
C PHE A 98 -3.54 -17.42 -4.27
N HIS A 99 -2.83 -16.87 -5.26
CA HIS A 99 -3.16 -17.08 -6.67
C HIS A 99 -2.95 -18.52 -7.14
N ILE A 100 -1.98 -19.24 -6.57
CA ILE A 100 -1.70 -20.64 -6.93
C ILE A 100 -2.68 -21.61 -6.24
N HIS A 101 -3.05 -21.35 -4.98
CA HIS A 101 -3.80 -22.30 -4.15
C HIS A 101 -5.28 -21.94 -3.93
N ARG A 102 -5.76 -20.88 -4.59
CA ARG A 102 -7.19 -20.53 -4.66
C ARG A 102 -8.04 -21.68 -5.19
N ASP A 103 -9.31 -21.69 -4.79
CA ASP A 103 -10.28 -22.61 -5.36
C ASP A 103 -10.43 -22.33 -6.88
N PRO A 104 -10.33 -23.35 -7.75
CA PRO A 104 -10.56 -23.20 -9.19
C PRO A 104 -11.94 -22.64 -9.56
N HIS A 105 -12.96 -22.78 -8.68
CA HIS A 105 -14.30 -22.25 -8.90
C HIS A 105 -14.41 -20.75 -8.61
N TRP A 106 -13.43 -20.16 -7.91
CA TRP A 106 -13.44 -18.71 -7.68
C TRP A 106 -13.11 -17.94 -8.97
N PRO A 107 -13.69 -16.75 -9.19
CA PRO A 107 -13.41 -15.91 -10.36
C PRO A 107 -11.92 -15.61 -10.55
N ARG A 108 -11.43 -15.61 -11.80
CA ARG A 108 -10.00 -15.29 -12.09
C ARG A 108 -9.55 -13.93 -11.57
N SER A 109 -10.48 -12.97 -11.54
CA SER A 109 -10.26 -11.62 -11.03
C SER A 109 -10.13 -11.54 -9.50
N LEU A 110 -10.50 -12.57 -8.74
CA LEU A 110 -10.31 -12.57 -7.28
C LEU A 110 -8.82 -12.56 -6.96
N GLY A 111 -8.38 -11.57 -6.18
CA GLY A 111 -6.99 -11.33 -5.86
C GLY A 111 -6.82 -10.69 -4.48
N LEU A 112 -5.56 -10.39 -4.14
CA LEU A 112 -5.19 -9.65 -2.96
C LEU A 112 -4.31 -8.47 -3.39
N SER A 113 -4.69 -7.27 -2.98
CA SER A 113 -3.86 -6.08 -3.11
C SER A 113 -3.37 -5.65 -1.74
N VAL A 114 -2.13 -5.16 -1.67
CA VAL A 114 -1.48 -4.80 -0.40
C VAL A 114 -0.79 -3.46 -0.51
N GLY A 115 -1.00 -2.60 0.48
CA GLY A 115 -0.26 -1.36 0.67
C GLY A 115 0.60 -1.43 1.92
N LEU A 116 1.83 -0.94 1.84
CA LEU A 116 2.84 -1.06 2.90
C LEU A 116 3.34 0.31 3.32
N ALA A 117 3.44 0.55 4.63
CA ALA A 117 4.14 1.71 5.15
C ALA A 117 4.94 1.36 6.42
N SER A 118 6.12 1.97 6.58
CA SER A 118 7.02 1.62 7.68
C SER A 118 7.27 2.78 8.62
N ARG A 119 7.42 2.44 9.89
CA ARG A 119 7.91 3.34 10.93
C ARG A 119 9.40 3.11 11.14
N PRO A 120 10.24 4.15 11.21
CA PRO A 120 9.89 5.59 11.14
C PRO A 120 9.91 6.18 9.72
N ALA A 121 10.19 5.39 8.69
CA ALA A 121 10.47 5.89 7.34
C ALA A 121 9.34 6.72 6.71
N HIS A 122 8.08 6.36 6.95
CA HIS A 122 6.91 7.00 6.34
C HIS A 122 6.06 7.78 7.37
N ALA A 123 5.94 7.26 8.59
CA ALA A 123 5.25 7.92 9.71
C ALA A 123 5.58 7.21 11.03
N SER A 124 5.33 7.90 12.15
CA SER A 124 5.49 7.34 13.50
C SER A 124 4.16 6.99 14.17
N GLU A 125 3.14 7.82 13.93
CA GLU A 125 1.81 7.68 14.51
C GLU A 125 0.95 6.71 13.71
N TYR A 126 0.10 5.94 14.41
CA TYR A 126 -0.74 4.92 13.78
C TYR A 126 -1.60 5.48 12.64
N ALA A 127 -2.31 6.58 12.89
CA ALA A 127 -3.24 7.17 11.93
C ALA A 127 -2.53 7.60 10.63
N GLU A 128 -1.34 8.19 10.75
CA GLU A 128 -0.55 8.61 9.60
C GLU A 128 0.04 7.41 8.84
N LEU A 129 0.51 6.40 9.57
CA LEU A 129 1.06 5.19 8.98
C LEU A 129 -0.02 4.36 8.26
N TYR A 130 -1.21 4.26 8.85
CA TYR A 130 -2.37 3.61 8.23
C TYR A 130 -2.76 4.34 6.95
N ARG A 131 -2.86 5.68 7.00
CA ARG A 131 -3.16 6.51 5.81
C ARG A 131 -2.12 6.31 4.70
N ALA A 132 -0.84 6.22 5.05
CA ALA A 132 0.24 5.95 4.10
C ALA A 132 0.09 4.56 3.46
N ALA A 133 -0.16 3.52 4.27
CA ALA A 133 -0.37 2.17 3.77
C ALA A 133 -1.63 2.08 2.88
N ASP A 134 -2.72 2.76 3.24
CA ASP A 134 -3.95 2.84 2.44
C ASP A 134 -3.73 3.53 1.08
N GLU A 135 -2.96 4.63 1.03
CA GLU A 135 -2.58 5.28 -0.24
C GLU A 135 -1.78 4.31 -1.15
N ALA A 136 -0.90 3.52 -0.56
CA ALA A 136 -0.15 2.49 -1.28
C ALA A 136 -1.04 1.34 -1.77
N LEU A 137 -2.05 0.94 -0.98
CA LEU A 137 -3.04 -0.06 -1.37
C LEU A 137 -3.88 0.44 -2.56
N LEU A 138 -4.33 1.69 -2.51
CA LEU A 138 -5.03 2.31 -3.62
C LEU A 138 -4.18 2.32 -4.90
N ARG A 139 -2.87 2.58 -4.78
CA ARG A 139 -1.94 2.47 -5.91
C ARG A 139 -1.87 1.04 -6.45
N ALA A 140 -1.74 0.03 -5.59
CA ALA A 140 -1.77 -1.38 -6.00
C ALA A 140 -3.05 -1.70 -6.81
N LYS A 141 -4.21 -1.24 -6.34
CA LYS A 141 -5.49 -1.42 -7.05
C LYS A 141 -5.54 -0.71 -8.41
N ARG A 142 -4.94 0.49 -8.52
CA ARG A 142 -4.89 1.28 -9.76
C ARG A 142 -3.92 0.71 -10.79
N GLU A 143 -2.80 0.14 -10.36
CA GLU A 143 -1.77 -0.40 -11.26
C GLU A 143 -2.09 -1.82 -11.77
N GLY A 144 -3.27 -2.35 -11.47
CA GLY A 144 -3.75 -3.62 -12.02
C GLY A 144 -4.05 -4.70 -10.97
N ARG A 145 -4.07 -4.35 -9.67
CA ARG A 145 -4.41 -5.27 -8.56
C ARG A 145 -3.42 -6.43 -8.42
N GLY A 146 -3.68 -7.33 -7.46
CA GLY A 146 -2.90 -8.56 -7.28
C GLY A 146 -1.42 -8.31 -7.02
N ARG A 147 -1.09 -7.25 -6.26
CA ARG A 147 0.29 -6.85 -5.97
C ARG A 147 0.42 -6.12 -4.64
N ALA A 148 1.65 -6.08 -4.12
CA ALA A 148 2.01 -5.24 -3.01
C ALA A 148 2.66 -3.93 -3.51
N CYS A 149 2.47 -2.84 -2.76
CA CYS A 149 3.05 -1.54 -3.06
C CYS A 149 3.54 -0.88 -1.78
N ILE A 150 4.77 -0.35 -1.80
CA ILE A 150 5.29 0.48 -0.71
C ILE A 150 4.81 1.92 -0.88
N PHE A 151 4.34 2.54 0.20
CA PHE A 151 4.02 3.95 0.23
C PHE A 151 5.21 4.77 -0.23
N VAL A 152 4.95 5.72 -1.13
CA VAL A 152 5.94 6.69 -1.57
C VAL A 152 5.32 8.03 -1.25
N GLU A 153 6.01 8.82 -0.41
CA GLU A 153 5.48 10.10 0.00
C GLU A 153 5.30 11.02 -1.21
N SER A 154 4.04 11.33 -1.52
CA SER A 154 3.65 12.26 -2.60
C SER A 154 3.95 13.73 -2.25
N LYS A 155 4.67 14.03 -1.15
CA LYS A 155 5.14 15.38 -0.81
C LYS A 155 6.08 15.85 -1.91
N MET A 156 5.52 16.43 -2.97
CA MET A 156 6.23 17.11 -4.04
C MET A 156 7.62 16.52 -4.28
N VAL A 157 7.68 15.22 -4.58
CA VAL A 157 8.84 14.73 -5.31
C VAL A 157 8.63 15.28 -6.71
N LEU A 158 9.11 16.50 -6.93
CA LEU A 158 9.78 16.75 -8.18
C LEU A 158 10.74 15.59 -8.34
N LYS A 159 10.39 14.64 -9.22
CA LYS A 159 11.27 13.55 -9.58
C LYS A 159 12.44 14.17 -10.34
N SER A 160 13.35 14.71 -9.56
CA SER A 160 14.76 14.96 -9.87
C SER A 160 15.49 13.69 -10.29
N ASN A 161 14.80 12.55 -10.42
CA ASN A 161 15.30 11.38 -11.11
C ASN A 161 15.04 11.39 -12.63
N TYR A 162 14.37 12.40 -13.19
CA TYR A 162 14.28 12.61 -14.66
C TYR A 162 15.07 13.81 -15.18
N TYR A 163 15.56 14.67 -14.29
CA TYR A 163 16.34 15.85 -14.65
C TYR A 163 17.78 15.66 -14.20
N PRO A 164 18.79 15.86 -15.08
CA PRO A 164 20.18 15.88 -14.67
C PRO A 164 20.40 16.84 -13.50
N LYS A 165 21.36 16.53 -12.62
CA LYS A 165 21.76 17.40 -11.49
C LYS A 165 21.96 18.86 -11.89
N SER A 166 22.51 19.09 -13.09
CA SER A 166 22.71 20.43 -13.66
C SER A 166 21.42 21.20 -13.95
N GLN A 167 20.32 20.53 -14.31
CA GLN A 167 19.03 21.19 -14.53
C GLN A 167 18.37 21.58 -13.20
N LEU A 168 18.53 20.76 -12.17
CA LEU A 168 18.02 21.05 -10.83
C LEU A 168 18.74 22.22 -10.18
N GLU A 169 20.07 22.27 -10.32
CA GLU A 169 20.86 23.42 -9.86
C GLU A 169 20.44 24.72 -10.58
N ARG A 170 20.13 24.65 -11.88
CA ARG A 170 19.63 25.81 -12.64
C ARG A 170 18.23 26.23 -12.20
N LEU A 171 17.32 25.27 -12.00
CA LEU A 171 15.97 25.53 -11.52
C LEU A 171 15.98 26.19 -10.15
N SER A 172 16.83 25.69 -9.24
CA SER A 172 16.97 26.25 -7.89
C SER A 172 17.53 27.68 -7.91
N LYS A 173 18.53 27.95 -8.76
CA LYS A 173 19.03 29.32 -8.99
C LYS A 173 17.95 30.25 -9.55
N LEU A 174 17.16 29.77 -10.51
CA LEU A 174 16.08 30.54 -11.13
C LEU A 174 14.95 30.86 -10.14
N SER A 175 14.56 29.86 -9.33
CA SER A 175 13.64 30.01 -8.20
C SER A 175 14.09 31.12 -7.24
N GLY A 176 15.36 31.10 -6.83
CA GLY A 176 15.95 32.14 -5.98
C GLY A 176 15.97 33.53 -6.61
N ALA A 177 16.32 33.62 -7.90
CA ALA A 177 16.37 34.90 -8.62
C ALA A 177 15.00 35.54 -8.83
N LEU A 178 13.95 34.72 -9.01
CA LEU A 178 12.59 35.18 -9.27
C LEU A 178 11.73 35.31 -8.02
N GLY A 179 12.21 34.83 -6.85
CA GLY A 179 11.43 34.81 -5.61
C GLY A 179 10.18 33.92 -5.70
N ARG A 180 10.21 32.89 -6.55
CA ARG A 180 9.09 31.98 -6.81
C ARG A 180 9.47 30.56 -6.46
N THR A 181 8.50 29.72 -6.09
CA THR A 181 8.78 28.30 -5.79
C THR A 181 9.09 27.51 -7.05
N GLU A 182 9.94 26.49 -6.94
CA GLU A 182 10.30 25.60 -8.07
C GLU A 182 9.06 24.94 -8.69
N ALA A 183 8.06 24.59 -7.88
CA ALA A 183 6.79 24.05 -8.38
C ALA A 183 5.94 25.06 -9.14
N SER A 184 6.00 26.35 -8.80
CA SER A 184 5.31 27.39 -9.57
C SER A 184 5.90 27.52 -10.97
N LEU A 185 7.23 27.48 -11.08
CA LEU A 185 7.95 27.57 -12.35
C LEU A 185 7.70 26.34 -13.24
N LEU A 186 7.63 25.15 -12.65
CA LEU A 186 7.37 23.94 -13.42
C LEU A 186 5.91 23.80 -13.87
N ARG A 187 4.96 24.36 -13.11
CA ARG A 187 3.58 24.46 -13.55
C ARG A 187 3.45 25.38 -14.75
N GLU A 188 4.08 26.56 -14.69
CA GLU A 188 4.16 27.48 -15.83
C GLU A 188 4.77 26.81 -17.06
N ALA A 189 5.89 26.09 -16.90
CA ALA A 189 6.52 25.39 -18.01
C ALA A 189 5.63 24.29 -18.63
N LEU A 190 4.77 23.64 -17.82
CA LEU A 190 3.81 22.65 -18.30
C LEU A 190 2.66 23.32 -19.05
N ASP A 191 2.12 24.42 -18.50
CA ASP A 191 1.05 25.20 -19.14
C ASP A 191 1.52 25.74 -20.49
N ASP A 192 2.74 26.27 -20.57
CA ASP A 192 3.37 26.72 -21.81
C ASP A 192 3.55 25.59 -22.85
N LEU A 193 3.85 24.38 -22.38
CA LEU A 193 4.02 23.20 -23.24
C LEU A 193 2.66 22.74 -23.79
N VAL A 194 1.64 22.65 -22.94
CA VAL A 194 0.28 22.27 -23.36
C VAL A 194 -0.28 23.30 -24.34
N GLU A 195 -0.06 24.59 -24.08
CA GLU A 195 -0.48 25.65 -24.98
C GLU A 195 0.18 25.53 -26.36
N ARG A 196 1.48 25.21 -26.39
CA ARG A 196 2.24 25.04 -27.63
C ARG A 196 1.71 23.91 -28.51
N TYR A 197 1.20 22.83 -27.92
CA TYR A 197 0.70 21.64 -28.64
C TYR A 197 -0.82 21.50 -28.58
N ARG A 198 -1.55 22.60 -28.32
CA ARG A 198 -3.01 22.57 -28.15
C ARG A 198 -3.75 21.96 -29.35
N GLU A 199 -3.25 22.13 -30.57
CA GLU A 199 -3.89 21.59 -31.78
C GLU A 199 -3.72 20.07 -31.96
N GLU A 200 -2.80 19.44 -31.22
CA GLU A 200 -2.56 17.99 -31.25
C GLU A 200 -3.31 17.23 -30.15
N LEU A 201 -3.96 17.94 -29.22
CA LEU A 201 -4.72 17.42 -28.08
C LEU A 201 -6.23 17.47 -28.34
#